data_AF-A0A1A3CM71-F1
#
_entry.id   AF-A0A1A3CM71-F1
#
_cell.length_a   1.000
_cell.length_b   1.000
_cell.length_c   1.000
_cell.angle_alpha   90.00
_cell.angle_beta   90.00
_cell.angle_gamma   90.00
#
_symmetry.space_group_name_H-M   'P 1'
#
loop_
_entity.id
_entity.type
_entity.pdbx_description
1 polymer ?
#
loop_
_entity_poly.entity_id
_entity_poly.type
_entity_poly.pdbx_seq_one_letter_code
_entity_poly.pdbx_strand_id
1 'polypeptide(L)' 'MRDAGTAVIRRGRRTETVHCTEVTDNRRAEVAMHLRRQFGFIPFVRAAFNAAPSDGPGAFQAEQHRHPAFLLAQE' A
#
# COMPACT_ATOMS: atom_id res chain seq x y z
N MET A 1 -4.07 6.51 11.17
CA MET A 1 -4.96 5.38 10.82
C MET A 1 -4.98 4.30 11.88
N ARG A 2 -3.84 3.72 12.26
CA ARG A 2 -3.78 2.54 13.16
C ARG A 2 -4.66 2.64 14.42
N ASP A 3 -4.70 3.80 15.07
CA ASP A 3 -5.48 3.96 16.30
C ASP A 3 -6.90 4.50 16.09
N ALA A 4 -7.17 5.10 14.92
CA ALA A 4 -8.45 5.77 14.66
C ALA A 4 -9.49 4.87 13.98
N GLY A 5 -9.05 3.81 13.29
CA GLY A 5 -9.92 2.85 12.57
C GLY A 5 -10.66 3.43 11.35
N THR A 6 -10.80 4.75 11.26
CA THR A 6 -11.46 5.46 10.17
C THR A 6 -10.59 6.59 9.60
N ALA A 7 -10.87 7.00 8.37
CA ALA A 7 -10.25 8.14 7.72
C ALA A 7 -11.24 8.85 6.79
N VAL A 8 -11.02 10.14 6.56
CA VAL A 8 -11.74 10.89 5.52
C VAL A 8 -10.90 10.93 4.26
N ILE A 9 -11.45 10.46 3.15
CA ILE A 9 -10.80 10.49 1.83
C ILE A 9 -11.51 11.50 0.95
N ARG A 10 -10.73 12.30 0.23
CA ARG A 10 -11.23 13.22 -0.78
C ARG A 10 -10.72 12.82 -2.16
N ARG A 11 -11.65 12.59 -3.09
CA ARG A 11 -11.35 12.34 -4.51
C ARG A 11 -12.05 13.40 -5.37
N GLY A 12 -11.29 14.40 -5.80
CA GLY A 12 -11.82 15.55 -6.53
C GLY A 12 -12.77 16.37 -5.65
N ARG A 13 -14.06 16.39 -6.02
CA ARG A 13 -15.13 17.05 -5.25
C ARG A 13 -15.86 16.13 -4.27
N ARG A 14 -15.63 14.82 -4.32
CA ARG A 14 -16.26 13.84 -3.43
C ARG A 14 -15.43 13.66 -2.18
N THR A 15 -16.10 13.63 -1.04
CA THR A 15 -15.50 13.36 0.28
C THR A 15 -16.30 12.24 0.93
N GLU A 16 -15.62 11.25 1.48
CA GLU A 16 -16.22 10.09 2.14
C GLU A 16 -15.44 9.69 3.38
N THR A 17 -16.14 9.20 4.39
CA THR A 17 -15.53 8.52 5.53
C THR A 17 -15.40 7.05 5.19
N VAL A 18 -14.21 6.49 5.42
CA VAL A 18 -13.92 5.08 5.17
C VAL A 18 -13.35 4.43 6.42
N HIS A 19 -13.58 3.13 6.54
CA HIS A 19 -12.91 2.27 7.50
C HIS A 19 -11.55 1.85 6.96
N CYS A 20 -10.53 1.86 7.80
CA CYS A 20 -9.15 1.55 7.45
C CYS A 20 -8.67 0.37 8.28
N THR A 21 -8.47 -0.77 7.63
CA THR A 21 -7.90 -1.96 8.28
C THR A 21 -6.48 -2.17 7.78
N GLU A 22 -5.50 -2.25 8.67
CA GLU A 22 -4.12 -2.60 8.27
C GLU A 22 -4.08 -4.03 7.75
N VAL A 23 -3.48 -4.22 6.58
CA VAL A 23 -3.21 -5.54 6.00
C VAL A 23 -1.96 -6.09 6.66
N THR A 24 -2.08 -7.16 7.44
CA THR A 24 -0.96 -7.79 8.17
C THR A 24 -0.52 -9.12 7.59
N ASP A 25 -1.28 -9.67 6.64
CA ASP A 25 -0.98 -10.93 5.98
C ASP A 25 -0.16 -10.76 4.69
N ASN A 26 0.05 -11.86 3.97
CA ASN A 26 0.84 -11.93 2.73
C ASN A 26 0.36 -10.96 1.63
N ARG A 27 -0.90 -10.49 1.67
CA ARG A 27 -1.40 -9.49 0.71
C ARG A 27 -0.64 -8.19 0.81
N ARG A 28 0.01 -7.89 1.94
CA ARG A 28 0.86 -6.69 2.09
C ARG A 28 1.98 -6.68 1.04
N ALA A 29 2.64 -7.82 0.83
CA ALA A 29 3.71 -7.95 -0.16
C ALA A 29 3.17 -7.82 -1.59
N GLU A 30 1.97 -8.35 -1.86
CA GLU A 30 1.32 -8.23 -3.17
C GLU A 30 0.96 -6.77 -3.48
N VAL A 31 0.39 -6.04 -2.52
CA VAL A 31 0.07 -4.62 -2.68
C VAL A 31 1.34 -3.79 -2.94
N ALA A 32 2.42 -4.07 -2.18
CA ALA A 32 3.73 -3.46 -2.37
C ALA A 32 4.29 -3.72 -3.79
N MET A 33 4.22 -4.96 -4.26
CA MET A 33 4.63 -5.34 -5.61
C MET A 33 3.81 -4.61 -6.69
N HIS A 34 2.48 -4.54 -6.53
CA HIS A 34 1.61 -3.82 -7.47
C HIS A 34 1.93 -2.33 -7.51
N LEU A 35 2.12 -1.69 -6.35
CA LEU A 35 2.52 -0.28 -6.28
C LEU A 35 3.84 -0.04 -7.03
N ARG A 36 4.87 -0.87 -6.79
CA ARG A 36 6.18 -0.75 -7.41
C ARG A 36 6.16 -0.94 -8.93
N ARG A 37 5.30 -1.85 -9.42
CA ARG A 37 5.11 -2.10 -10.86
C ARG A 37 4.35 -0.97 -11.55
N GLN A 38 3.26 -0.50 -10.94
CA GLN A 38 2.39 0.51 -11.54
C GLN A 38 3.00 1.91 -11.49
N PHE A 39 3.66 2.27 -10.40
CA PHE A 39 4.14 3.63 -10.14
C PHE A 39 5.66 3.73 -10.08
N GLY A 40 6.38 2.71 -10.54
CA GLY A 40 7.84 2.67 -10.54
C GLY A 40 8.53 3.75 -11.38
N PHE A 41 7.78 4.44 -12.25
CA PHE A 41 8.26 5.62 -12.98
C PHE A 41 8.41 6.85 -12.08
N ILE A 42 7.77 6.86 -10.91
CA ILE A 42 7.87 7.94 -9.92
C ILE A 42 9.15 7.72 -9.08
N PRO A 43 10.10 8.68 -9.04
CA PRO A 43 11.40 8.47 -8.39
C PRO A 43 11.33 8.07 -6.91
N PHE A 44 10.43 8.66 -6.13
CA PHE A 44 10.30 8.33 -4.70
C PHE A 44 9.70 6.93 -4.50
N VAL A 45 8.77 6.51 -5.37
CA VAL A 45 8.25 5.14 -5.34
C VAL A 45 9.41 4.20 -5.64
N ARG A 46 10.18 4.44 -6.70
CA ARG A 46 11.34 3.61 -7.03
C ARG A 46 12.35 3.51 -5.88
N ALA A 47 12.68 4.61 -5.23
CA ALA A 47 13.65 4.67 -4.14
C ALA A 47 13.15 4.02 -2.83
N ALA A 48 11.84 3.82 -2.68
CA ALA A 48 11.28 3.20 -1.48
C ALA A 48 11.52 1.68 -1.42
N PHE A 49 11.79 1.02 -2.54
CA PHE A 49 11.92 -0.44 -2.64
C PHE A 49 13.36 -0.85 -2.94
N ASN A 50 13.82 -1.90 -2.28
CA ASN A 50 15.02 -2.62 -2.73
C ASN A 50 14.66 -3.63 -3.82
N ALA A 51 13.43 -4.18 -3.80
CA ALA A 51 12.96 -5.11 -4.82
C ALA A 51 12.73 -4.43 -6.19
N ALA A 52 13.15 -5.11 -7.24
CA ALA A 52 12.88 -4.74 -8.62
C ALA A 52 11.46 -5.19 -9.04
N PRO A 53 10.84 -4.53 -10.05
CA PRO A 53 9.51 -4.90 -10.53
C PRO A 53 9.42 -6.34 -11.08
N SER A 54 10.53 -6.86 -11.61
CA SER A 54 10.69 -8.21 -12.14
C SER A 54 10.90 -9.27 -11.07
N ASP A 55 11.20 -8.87 -9.82
CA ASP A 55 11.43 -9.81 -8.75
C ASP A 55 10.13 -10.52 -8.35
N GLY A 56 10.29 -11.73 -7.81
CA GLY A 56 9.18 -12.53 -7.33
C GLY A 56 8.61 -12.05 -6.00
N PRO A 57 7.47 -12.61 -5.55
CA PRO A 57 6.80 -12.21 -4.31
C PRO A 57 7.70 -12.26 -3.06
N GLY A 58 8.67 -13.19 -3.01
CA GLY A 58 9.59 -13.33 -1.88
C GLY A 58 10.46 -12.09 -1.62
N ALA A 59 10.86 -11.37 -2.66
CA ALA A 59 11.64 -10.14 -2.51
C ALA A 59 10.82 -9.04 -1.81
N PHE A 60 9.54 -8.91 -2.19
CA PHE A 60 8.61 -7.95 -1.58
C PHE A 60 8.18 -8.36 -0.16
N GLN A 61 8.11 -9.67 0.12
CA GLN A 61 7.86 -10.16 1.49
C GLN A 61 9.00 -9.80 2.45
N ALA A 62 10.26 -9.85 2.00
CA ALA A 62 11.42 -9.53 2.83
C ALA A 62 11.39 -8.07 3.35
N GLU A 63 10.86 -7.15 2.54
CA GLU A 63 10.74 -5.73 2.90
C GLU A 63 9.32 -5.29 3.30
N GLN A 64 8.38 -6.22 3.50
CA GLN A 64 6.98 -5.92 3.80
C GLN A 64 6.78 -5.04 5.06
N HIS A 65 7.70 -5.10 6.02
CA HIS A 65 7.65 -4.29 7.24
C HIS A 65 7.87 -2.79 6.97
N ARG A 66 8.50 -2.43 5.84
CA ARG A 66 8.72 -1.04 5.40
C ARG A 66 7.51 -0.43 4.69
N HIS A 67 6.54 -1.26 4.29
CA HIS A 67 5.43 -0.88 3.42
C HIS A 67 4.08 -1.21 4.07
N PRO A 68 3.62 -0.39 5.04
CA PRO A 68 2.29 -0.57 5.61
C PRO A 68 1.23 -0.35 4.55
N ALA A 69 0.30 -1.30 4.44
CA ALA A 69 -0.83 -1.25 3.52
C ALA A 69 -2.14 -1.26 4.33
N PHE A 70 -3.12 -0.49 3.88
CA PHE A 70 -4.43 -0.40 4.52
C PHE A 70 -5.52 -0.70 3.48
N LEU A 71 -6.46 -1.55 3.84
CA LEU A 71 -7.68 -1.78 3.08
C LEU A 71 -8.70 -0.71 3.48
N LEU A 72 -9.30 -0.09 2.46
CA LEU A 72 -10.31 0.95 2.62
C LEU A 72 -11.67 0.35 2.27
N ALA A 73 -12.60 0.41 3.21
CA ALA A 73 -13.99 -0.02 3.01
C ALA A 73 -14.94 1.14 3.26
N GLN A 74 -15.96 1.27 2.41
CA GLN A 74 -17.10 2.14 2.68
C GLN A 74 -17.99 1.48 3.74
N GLU A 75 -18.72 2.30 4.51
CA GLU A 75 -19.83 1.82 5.37
C GLU A 75 -21.00 1.29 4.54
#